data_AF-X1VUR8-F1
#
_entry.id   AF-X1VUR8-F1
#
_cell.length_a   1.000
_cell.length_b   1.000
_cell.length_c   1.000
_cell.angle_alpha   90.00
_cell.angle_beta   90.00
_cell.angle_gamma   90.00
#
_symmetry.space_group_name_H-M   'P 1'
#
loop_
_entity.id
_entity.type
_entity.pdbx_description
1 polymer ?
#
loop_
_entity_poly.entity_id
_entity_poly.type
_entity_poly.pdbx_seq_one_letter_code
_entity_poly.pdbx_strand_id
1 'polypeptide(L)'
;MVSSSLVGNTGISIYLNTRIGYIYFEKKKYSQAIEYLESAIKMSSYNAEACYYLGLSYDKIGEKEKAREFLSRVIELFPQSEFAQEAG
;
A
#
# COMPACT_ATOMS: atom_id res chain seq x y z
N MET A 1 19.51 18.75 11.19
CA MET A 1 20.11 17.48 11.62
C MET A 1 19.00 16.46 11.78
N VAL A 2 18.69 15.68 10.74
CA VAL A 2 17.80 14.52 10.91
C VAL A 2 18.67 13.42 11.49
N SER A 3 18.36 13.01 12.71
CA SER A 3 19.06 11.98 13.45
C SER A 3 19.13 10.69 12.61
N SER A 4 20.36 10.18 12.47
CA SER A 4 20.76 9.01 11.68
C SER A 4 20.08 7.68 12.10
N SER A 5 19.19 7.72 13.08
CA SER A 5 18.38 6.61 13.59
C SER A 5 17.00 6.49 12.91
N LEU A 6 16.49 7.50 12.20
CA LEU A 6 15.19 7.39 11.49
C LEU A 6 15.27 6.59 10.18
N VAL A 7 16.37 6.70 9.45
CA VAL A 7 16.50 6.10 8.10
C VAL A 7 16.56 4.57 8.18
N GLY A 8 17.17 4.01 9.23
CA GLY A 8 17.27 2.55 9.42
C GLY A 8 15.96 1.87 9.82
N ASN A 9 15.06 2.58 10.51
CA ASN A 9 13.82 2.00 11.06
C ASN A 9 12.58 2.18 10.15
N THR A 10 12.71 3.04 9.14
CA THR A 10 11.62 3.37 8.21
C THR A 10 11.30 2.19 7.29
N GLY A 11 12.33 1.49 6.77
CA GLY A 11 12.14 0.32 5.90
C GLY A 11 11.42 -0.85 6.58
N ILE A 12 11.81 -1.17 7.82
CA ILE A 12 11.16 -2.22 8.63
C ILE A 12 9.70 -1.86 8.89
N SER A 13 9.44 -0.61 9.25
CA SER A 13 8.07 -0.13 9.48
C SER A 13 7.22 -0.19 8.21
N ILE A 14 7.75 0.19 7.05
CA ILE A 14 7.05 0.06 5.76
C ILE A 14 6.70 -1.41 5.53
N TYR A 15 7.67 -2.32 5.62
CA TYR A 15 7.45 -3.74 5.43
C TYR A 15 6.38 -4.29 6.40
N LEU A 16 6.50 -4.01 7.71
CA LEU A 16 5.54 -4.50 8.70
C LEU A 16 4.12 -3.96 8.44
N ASN A 17 3.99 -2.66 8.13
CA ASN A 17 2.69 -2.08 7.82
C ASN A 17 2.09 -2.68 6.54
N THR A 18 2.88 -2.90 5.48
CA THR A 18 2.42 -3.59 4.27
C THR A 18 1.93 -5.01 4.58
N ARG A 19 2.69 -5.78 5.37
CA ARG A 19 2.33 -7.17 5.71
C ARG A 19 1.10 -7.24 6.61
N ILE A 20 0.98 -6.36 7.61
CA ILE A 20 -0.19 -6.28 8.48
C ILE A 20 -1.42 -5.86 7.65
N GLY A 21 -1.26 -4.87 6.77
CA GLY A 21 -2.29 -4.42 5.84
C GLY A 21 -2.82 -5.55 4.96
N TYR A 22 -1.92 -6.30 4.32
CA TYR A 22 -2.25 -7.49 3.56
C TYR A 22 -3.00 -8.55 4.39
N ILE A 23 -2.54 -8.85 5.61
CA ILE A 23 -3.24 -9.81 6.50
C ILE A 23 -4.67 -9.36 6.80
N TYR A 24 -4.90 -8.06 7.02
CA TYR A 24 -6.25 -7.55 7.22
C TYR A 24 -7.10 -7.60 5.96
N PHE A 25 -6.50 -7.35 4.78
CA PHE A 25 -7.16 -7.51 3.50
C PHE A 25 -7.66 -8.94 3.28
N GLU A 26 -6.80 -9.95 3.51
CA GLU A 26 -7.15 -11.37 3.42
C GLU A 26 -8.28 -11.74 4.40
N LYS A 27 -8.30 -11.12 5.57
CA LYS A 27 -9.37 -11.26 6.56
C LYS A 27 -10.64 -10.49 6.22
N LYS A 28 -10.72 -9.85 5.05
CA LYS A 28 -11.83 -8.99 4.59
C LYS A 28 -12.11 -7.79 5.50
N LYS A 29 -11.12 -7.40 6.30
CA LYS A 29 -11.16 -6.28 7.24
C LYS A 29 -10.58 -5.04 6.57
N TYR A 30 -11.24 -4.59 5.50
CA TYR A 30 -10.69 -3.61 4.57
C TYR A 30 -10.39 -2.26 5.20
N SER A 31 -11.21 -1.77 6.14
CA SER A 31 -10.91 -0.51 6.85
C SER A 31 -9.61 -0.58 7.66
N GLN A 32 -9.33 -1.73 8.28
CA GLN A 32 -8.07 -1.93 9.00
C GLN A 32 -6.91 -2.10 8.02
N ALA A 33 -7.12 -2.81 6.90
CA ALA A 33 -6.12 -2.91 5.84
C ALA A 33 -5.69 -1.52 5.34
N ILE A 34 -6.66 -0.62 5.07
CA ILE A 34 -6.42 0.76 4.65
C ILE A 34 -5.53 1.49 5.66
N GLU A 35 -5.82 1.41 6.96
CA GLU A 35 -5.05 2.10 7.99
C GLU A 35 -3.54 1.78 7.93
N TYR A 36 -3.20 0.49 7.90
CA TYR A 36 -1.81 0.06 7.84
C TYR A 36 -1.17 0.34 6.47
N LEU A 37 -1.90 0.12 5.38
CA LEU A 37 -1.37 0.35 4.03
C LEU A 37 -1.11 1.84 3.77
N GLU A 38 -1.99 2.74 4.23
CA GLU A 38 -1.75 4.18 4.17
C GLU A 38 -0.53 4.59 4.99
N SER A 39 -0.33 3.99 6.17
CA SER A 39 0.85 4.23 6.98
C SER A 39 2.13 3.88 6.21
N ALA A 40 2.16 2.71 5.54
CA ALA A 40 3.28 2.31 4.68
C ALA A 40 3.52 3.32 3.55
N ILE A 41 2.47 3.76 2.86
CA ILE A 41 2.56 4.70 1.73
C ILE A 41 2.98 6.12 2.16
N LYS A 42 2.56 6.57 3.35
CA LYS A 42 3.01 7.86 3.93
C LYS A 42 4.50 7.86 4.25
N MET A 43 5.06 6.72 4.62
CA MET A 43 6.49 6.57 4.93
C MET A 43 7.34 6.42 3.66
N SER A 44 6.86 5.65 2.69
CA SER A 44 7.43 5.60 1.35
C SER A 44 6.31 5.38 0.35
N SER A 45 6.20 6.34 -0.55
CA SER A 45 5.21 6.28 -1.62
C SER A 45 5.64 5.34 -2.77
N TYR A 46 6.80 4.66 -2.62
CA TYR A 46 7.36 3.72 -3.59
C TYR A 46 7.25 2.26 -3.09
N ASN A 47 6.03 1.72 -3.01
CA ASN A 47 5.77 0.31 -2.69
C ASN A 47 4.57 -0.21 -3.50
N ALA A 48 4.84 -1.07 -4.49
CA ALA A 48 3.82 -1.60 -5.41
C ALA A 48 2.75 -2.44 -4.69
N GLU A 49 3.18 -3.35 -3.81
CA GLU A 49 2.31 -4.23 -3.02
C GLU A 49 1.36 -3.41 -2.14
N ALA A 50 1.89 -2.40 -1.45
CA ALA A 50 1.10 -1.55 -0.57
C ALA A 50 0.07 -0.71 -1.35
N CYS A 51 0.45 -0.12 -2.49
CA CYS A 51 -0.48 0.61 -3.36
C CYS A 51 -1.57 -0.32 -3.91
N TYR A 52 -1.20 -1.54 -4.33
CA TYR A 52 -2.12 -2.52 -4.89
C TYR A 52 -3.19 -2.93 -3.88
N TYR A 53 -2.79 -3.42 -2.71
CA TYR A 53 -3.75 -3.81 -1.67
C TYR A 53 -4.53 -2.63 -1.11
N LEU A 54 -3.98 -1.41 -1.14
CA LEU A 54 -4.70 -0.21 -0.72
C LEU A 54 -5.82 0.12 -1.72
N GLY A 55 -5.51 0.07 -3.02
CA GLY A 55 -6.49 0.22 -4.09
C GLY A 55 -7.61 -0.82 -4.01
N LEU A 56 -7.25 -2.11 -3.86
CA LEU A 56 -8.24 -3.18 -3.67
C LEU A 56 -9.07 -2.99 -2.40
N SER A 57 -8.46 -2.58 -1.28
CA SER A 57 -9.20 -2.36 -0.04
C SER A 57 -10.22 -1.23 -0.18
N TYR A 58 -9.84 -0.14 -0.86
CA TYR A 58 -10.77 0.95 -1.18
C TYR A 58 -11.90 0.50 -2.11
N ASP A 59 -11.60 -0.33 -3.11
CA ASP A 59 -12.61 -0.89 -4.00
C ASP A 59 -13.68 -1.70 -3.24
N LYS A 60 -13.24 -2.49 -2.26
CA LYS A 60 -14.09 -3.37 -1.45
C LYS A 60 -15.01 -2.61 -0.49
N ILE A 61 -14.66 -1.38 -0.11
CA ILE A 61 -15.54 -0.51 0.71
C ILE A 61 -16.36 0.48 -0.12
N GLY A 62 -16.26 0.42 -1.45
CA GLY A 62 -17.03 1.27 -2.36
C GLY A 62 -16.40 2.61 -2.71
N GLU A 63 -15.18 2.88 -2.25
CA GLU A 63 -14.43 4.11 -2.52
C GLU A 63 -13.73 4.02 -3.88
N LYS A 64 -14.53 4.02 -4.97
CA LYS A 64 -14.05 3.71 -6.33
C LYS A 64 -13.01 4.67 -6.87
N GLU A 65 -13.10 5.97 -6.55
CA GLU A 65 -12.14 6.96 -7.02
C GLU A 65 -10.76 6.74 -6.40
N LYS A 66 -10.70 6.48 -5.08
CA LYS A 66 -9.45 6.15 -4.40
C LYS A 66 -8.88 4.81 -4.88
N ALA A 67 -9.74 3.83 -5.11
CA ALA A 67 -9.32 2.55 -5.67
C ALA A 67 -8.60 2.75 -7.01
N ARG A 68 -9.21 3.51 -7.92
CA ARG A 68 -8.64 3.85 -9.22
C ARG A 68 -7.31 4.59 -9.07
N GLU A 69 -7.25 5.61 -8.22
CA GLU A 69 -6.02 6.38 -7.97
C GLU A 69 -4.85 5.46 -7.61
N PHE A 70 -5.03 4.59 -6.61
CA PHE A 70 -3.95 3.74 -6.12
C PHE A 70 -3.60 2.60 -7.10
N LEU A 71 -4.57 2.02 -7.81
CA LEU A 71 -4.30 1.00 -8.83
C LEU A 71 -3.60 1.58 -10.06
N SER A 72 -4.02 2.75 -10.54
CA SER A 72 -3.34 3.46 -11.63
C SER A 72 -1.89 3.78 -11.27
N ARG A 73 -1.65 4.18 -10.01
CA ARG A 73 -0.29 4.40 -9.51
C ARG A 73 0.58 3.13 -9.57
N VAL A 74 0.01 1.94 -9.38
CA VAL A 74 0.77 0.68 -9.52
C VAL A 74 1.27 0.51 -10.96
N ILE A 75 0.39 0.74 -11.93
CA ILE A 75 0.68 0.61 -13.36
C ILE A 75 1.71 1.65 -13.81
N GLU A 76 1.56 2.89 -13.36
CA GLU A 76 2.41 4.01 -13.77
C GLU A 76 3.81 3.95 -13.16
N LEU A 77 3.93 3.61 -11.87
CA LEU A 77 5.20 3.68 -11.15
C LEU A 77 5.95 2.34 -11.12
N PHE A 78 5.25 1.22 -11.30
CA PHE A 78 5.82 -0.13 -11.21
C PHE A 78 5.42 -1.02 -12.40
N PRO A 79 5.63 -0.59 -13.66
CA PRO A 79 5.13 -1.31 -14.83
C PRO A 79 5.67 -2.74 -14.99
N GLN A 80 6.74 -3.10 -14.30
CA GLN A 80 7.35 -4.44 -14.32
C GLN A 80 7.00 -5.30 -13.09
N SER A 81 6.22 -4.75 -12.16
CA SER A 81 5.76 -5.48 -10.97
C SER A 81 4.64 -6.45 -11.34
N GLU A 82 4.57 -7.60 -10.65
CA GLU A 82 3.44 -8.53 -10.76
C GLU A 82 2.10 -7.82 -10.48
N PHE A 83 2.08 -6.96 -9.47
CA PHE A 83 0.92 -6.13 -9.13
C PHE A 83 0.45 -5.18 -10.24
N ALA A 84 1.30 -4.75 -11.17
CA ALA A 84 0.86 -3.89 -12.28
C ALA A 84 0.05 -4.67 -13.31
N GLN A 85 0.33 -5.96 -13.50
CA GLN A 85 -0.48 -6.83 -14.37
C GLN A 85 -1.85 -7.11 -13.76
N GLU A 86 -1.92 -7.21 -12.44
CA GLU A 86 -3.17 -7.46 -11.71
C GLU A 86 -4.01 -6.19 -11.47
N ALA A 87 -3.42 -5.00 -11.62
CA ALA A 87 -4.08 -3.72 -11.38
C ALA A 87 -4.84 -3.15 -12.60
N GLY A 88 -4.55 -3.66 -13.80
CA GLY A 88 -5.19 -3.25 -15.06
C GLY A 88 -6.50 -3.98 -15.32
#